data_AF-A0A7S1SKD6-F1
#
_entry.id   AF-A0A7S1SKD6-F1
#
_cell.length_a   1.000
_cell.length_b   1.000
_cell.length_c   1.000
_cell.angle_alpha   90.00
_cell.angle_beta   90.00
_cell.angle_gamma   90.00
#
_symmetry.space_group_name_H-M   'P 1'
#
loop_
_entity.id
_entity.type
_entity.pdbx_description
1 polymer ?
#
loop_
_entity_poly.entity_id
_entity_poly.type
_entity_poly.pdbx_seq_one_letter_code
_entity_poly.pdbx_strand_id
1 'polypeptide(L)'
;MLQQVISTLEHTEKGVFKKYQRKCEDVVMELLFAGASPSVRRLIGSLICKMYTHGDSLPIYSRVGVIQGFLMSRGVLSGRDASELARCGALECLATLCQSHGMILSNTMEQSVIAATKHASAKELSVRCAALRFLAA
;
A
#
# COMPACT_ATOMS: atom_id res chain seq x y z
N MET A 1 -9.80 5.74 -15.38
CA MET A 1 -10.30 4.54 -14.69
C MET A 1 -10.12 4.59 -13.16
N LEU A 2 -8.90 4.55 -12.58
CA LEU A 2 -8.74 4.57 -11.11
C LEU A 2 -9.35 5.81 -10.42
N GLN A 3 -9.18 7.00 -11.01
CA GLN A 3 -9.82 8.22 -10.49
C GLN A 3 -11.36 8.13 -10.50
N GLN A 4 -11.94 7.48 -11.52
CA GLN A 4 -13.38 7.26 -11.58
C GLN A 4 -13.80 6.31 -10.47
N VAL A 5 -13.05 5.24 -10.21
CA VAL A 5 -13.32 4.31 -9.09
C VAL A 5 -13.28 5.04 -7.75
N ILE A 6 -12.28 5.91 -7.52
CA ILE A 6 -12.21 6.74 -6.30
C ILE A 6 -13.45 7.62 -6.17
N SER A 7 -13.85 8.30 -7.24
CA SER A 7 -15.04 9.15 -7.24
C SER A 7 -16.33 8.34 -7.02
N THR A 8 -16.49 7.19 -7.66
CA THR A 8 -17.66 6.31 -7.46
C THR A 8 -17.74 5.80 -6.02
N LEU A 9 -16.60 5.50 -5.39
CA LEU A 9 -16.55 5.05 -4.01
C LEU A 9 -17.13 6.08 -3.02
N GLU A 10 -16.95 7.38 -3.28
CA GLU A 10 -17.50 8.47 -2.46
C GLU A 10 -19.02 8.53 -2.47
N HIS A 11 -19.63 8.07 -3.55
CA HIS A 11 -21.08 8.10 -3.76
C HIS A 11 -21.73 6.73 -3.51
N THR A 12 -20.93 5.70 -3.22
CA THR A 12 -21.43 4.36 -2.97
C THR A 12 -21.89 4.24 -1.53
N GLU A 13 -23.07 3.68 -1.33
CA GLU A 13 -23.58 3.41 0.01
C GLU A 13 -22.62 2.51 0.80
N LYS A 14 -22.31 2.90 2.05
CA LYS A 14 -21.34 2.20 2.91
C LYS A 14 -21.64 0.70 3.05
N GLY A 15 -22.92 0.33 3.22
CA GLY A 15 -23.35 -1.07 3.33
C GLY A 15 -23.04 -1.88 2.07
N VAL A 16 -23.30 -1.29 0.90
CA VAL A 16 -22.98 -1.89 -0.40
C VAL A 16 -21.48 -2.04 -0.58
N PHE A 17 -20.69 -1.00 -0.29
CA PHE A 17 -19.24 -1.09 -0.45
C PHE A 17 -18.60 -2.14 0.46
N LYS A 18 -19.00 -2.21 1.73
CA LYS A 18 -18.50 -3.22 2.68
C LYS A 18 -18.64 -4.66 2.16
N LYS A 19 -19.73 -4.97 1.43
CA LYS A 19 -19.95 -6.29 0.82
C LYS A 19 -18.89 -6.66 -0.22
N TYR A 20 -18.35 -5.67 -0.94
CA TYR A 20 -17.40 -5.89 -2.03
C TYR A 20 -15.96 -5.49 -1.69
N GLN A 21 -15.74 -4.81 -0.57
CA GLN A 21 -14.45 -4.24 -0.19
C GLN A 21 -13.33 -5.27 -0.27
N ARG A 22 -13.51 -6.47 0.28
CA ARG A 22 -12.44 -7.50 0.30
C ARG A 22 -11.95 -7.84 -1.12
N LYS A 23 -12.89 -8.01 -2.06
CA LYS A 23 -12.57 -8.28 -3.47
C LYS A 23 -11.86 -7.08 -4.12
N CYS A 24 -12.30 -5.86 -3.80
CA CYS A 24 -11.62 -4.65 -4.27
C CYS A 24 -10.19 -4.57 -3.71
N GLU A 25 -9.99 -4.90 -2.44
CA GLU A 25 -8.66 -4.88 -1.81
C GLU A 25 -7.73 -5.87 -2.51
N ASP A 26 -8.18 -7.10 -2.77
CA ASP A 26 -7.36 -8.12 -3.43
C ASP A 26 -6.88 -7.63 -4.81
N VAL A 27 -7.79 -7.10 -5.64
CA VAL A 27 -7.44 -6.54 -6.97
C VAL A 27 -6.48 -5.35 -6.86
N VAL A 28 -6.68 -4.46 -5.89
CA VAL A 28 -5.83 -3.29 -5.72
C VAL A 28 -4.44 -3.69 -5.21
N MET A 29 -4.35 -4.69 -4.33
CA MET A 29 -3.09 -5.26 -3.86
C MET A 29 -2.34 -6.00 -4.98
N GLU A 30 -3.03 -6.73 -5.85
CA GLU A 30 -2.43 -7.34 -7.04
C GLU A 30 -1.84 -6.26 -7.97
N LEU A 31 -2.59 -5.18 -8.21
CA LEU A 31 -2.12 -4.07 -9.03
C LEU A 31 -0.90 -3.37 -8.41
N LEU A 32 -0.87 -3.23 -7.09
CA LEU A 32 0.27 -2.68 -6.35
C LEU A 32 1.53 -3.52 -6.59
N PHE A 33 1.42 -4.84 -6.42
CA PHE A 33 2.56 -5.76 -6.56
C PHE A 33 2.96 -6.06 -8.00
N ALA A 34 2.09 -5.79 -8.98
CA ALA A 34 2.44 -5.84 -10.39
C ALA A 34 3.50 -4.78 -10.79
N GLY A 35 3.67 -3.71 -9.99
CA GLY A 35 4.69 -2.68 -10.22
C GLY A 35 4.24 -1.61 -11.20
N ALA A 36 3.26 -0.80 -10.78
CA ALA A 36 2.70 0.28 -11.60
C ALA A 36 3.63 1.52 -11.71
N SER A 37 3.32 2.39 -12.68
CA SER A 37 4.02 3.68 -12.86
C SER A 37 3.74 4.65 -11.70
N PRO A 38 4.61 5.65 -11.42
CA PRO A 38 4.48 6.54 -10.26
C PRO A 38 3.12 7.24 -10.13
N SER A 39 2.53 7.68 -11.24
CA SER A 39 1.20 8.31 -11.23
C SER A 39 0.10 7.33 -10.85
N VAL A 40 0.20 6.08 -11.29
CA VAL A 40 -0.76 5.02 -10.96
C VAL A 40 -0.60 4.58 -9.50
N ARG A 41 0.64 4.48 -8.98
CA ARG A 41 0.90 4.12 -7.57
C ARG A 41 0.31 5.12 -6.58
N ARG A 42 0.41 6.41 -6.86
CA ARG A 42 -0.25 7.46 -6.06
C ARG A 42 -1.76 7.25 -6.00
N LEU A 43 -2.39 6.97 -7.14
CA LEU A 43 -3.83 6.67 -7.20
C LEU A 43 -4.20 5.39 -6.45
N ILE A 44 -3.35 4.35 -6.50
CA ILE A 44 -3.54 3.12 -5.72
C ILE A 44 -3.51 3.44 -4.22
N GLY A 45 -2.49 4.16 -3.75
CA GLY A 45 -2.39 4.57 -2.34
C GLY A 45 -3.62 5.36 -1.87
N SER A 46 -4.03 6.37 -2.65
CA SER A 46 -5.25 7.14 -2.36
C SER A 46 -6.51 6.28 -2.34
N LEU A 47 -6.65 5.35 -3.29
CA LEU A 47 -7.78 4.44 -3.34
C LEU A 47 -7.82 3.54 -2.09
N ILE A 48 -6.71 2.91 -1.71
CA ILE A 48 -6.64 2.06 -0.51
C ILE A 48 -7.03 2.84 0.75
N CYS A 49 -6.47 4.05 0.94
CA CYS A 49 -6.83 4.90 2.07
C CYS A 49 -8.33 5.23 2.08
N LYS A 50 -8.90 5.56 0.92
CA LYS A 50 -10.32 5.87 0.79
C LYS A 50 -11.20 4.67 1.11
N MET A 51 -10.80 3.47 0.69
CA MET A 51 -11.50 2.22 1.02
C MET A 51 -11.57 1.99 2.53
N TYR A 52 -10.49 2.24 3.26
CA TYR A 52 -10.48 2.10 4.72
C TYR A 52 -11.19 3.24 5.47
N THR A 53 -11.28 4.43 4.86
CA THR A 53 -12.06 5.54 5.40
C THR A 53 -13.57 5.32 5.22
N HIS A 54 -14.00 4.87 4.04
CA HIS A 54 -15.42 4.72 3.71
C HIS A 54 -16.00 3.36 4.11
N GLY A 55 -15.20 2.30 4.04
CA GLY A 55 -15.63 0.92 4.28
C GLY A 55 -15.46 0.45 5.71
N ASP A 56 -14.96 -0.78 5.83
CA ASP A 56 -14.52 -1.42 7.06
C ASP A 56 -13.02 -1.19 7.26
N SER A 57 -12.64 -0.64 8.40
CA SER A 57 -11.26 -0.36 8.75
C SER A 57 -10.54 -1.57 9.35
N LEU A 58 -11.25 -2.57 9.88
CA LEU A 58 -10.66 -3.71 10.58
C LEU A 58 -9.64 -4.50 9.74
N PRO A 59 -9.87 -4.75 8.43
CA PRO A 59 -8.92 -5.50 7.60
C PRO A 59 -7.59 -4.79 7.33
N ILE A 60 -7.44 -3.51 7.68
CA ILE A 60 -6.25 -2.70 7.35
C ILE A 60 -4.96 -3.32 7.89
N TYR A 61 -4.99 -3.90 9.11
CA TYR A 61 -3.83 -4.54 9.72
C TYR A 61 -3.33 -5.71 8.88
N SER A 62 -4.24 -6.54 8.38
CA SER A 62 -3.90 -7.68 7.53
C SER A 62 -3.24 -7.23 6.24
N ARG A 63 -3.73 -6.14 5.61
CA ARG A 63 -3.11 -5.63 4.37
C ARG A 63 -1.77 -4.98 4.61
N VAL A 64 -1.63 -4.19 5.67
CA VAL A 64 -0.33 -3.64 6.06
C VAL A 64 0.68 -4.75 6.32
N GLY A 65 0.28 -5.82 7.02
CA GLY A 65 1.11 -7.00 7.23
C GLY A 65 1.56 -7.67 5.92
N VAL A 66 0.69 -7.74 4.91
CA VAL A 66 1.06 -8.26 3.57
C VAL A 66 2.09 -7.35 2.88
N ILE A 67 1.94 -6.01 2.95
CA ILE A 67 2.89 -5.05 2.39
C ILE A 67 4.26 -5.16 3.10
N GLN A 68 4.24 -5.21 4.43
CA GLN A 68 5.45 -5.37 5.25
C GLN A 68 6.14 -6.70 4.94
N GLY A 69 5.39 -7.80 4.89
CA GLY A 69 5.89 -9.12 4.54
C GLY A 69 6.53 -9.15 3.14
N PHE A 70 5.91 -8.50 2.15
CA PHE A 70 6.48 -8.34 0.83
C PHE A 70 7.84 -7.62 0.87
N LEU A 71 7.93 -6.48 1.56
CA LEU A 71 9.16 -5.69 1.68
C LEU A 71 10.25 -6.43 2.47
N MET A 72 9.86 -7.21 3.48
CA MET A 72 10.76 -8.00 4.32
C MET A 72 11.23 -9.29 3.67
N SER A 73 10.43 -9.86 2.76
CA SER A 73 10.86 -11.00 1.93
C SER A 73 12.08 -10.62 1.07
N ARG A 74 12.84 -11.61 0.59
CA ARG A 74 13.93 -11.38 -0.39
C ARG A 74 13.42 -10.99 -1.79
N GLY A 75 12.20 -10.45 -1.89
CA GLY A 75 11.59 -10.07 -3.16
C GLY A 75 10.96 -11.25 -3.90
N VAL A 76 10.68 -12.38 -3.24
CA VAL A 76 10.01 -13.52 -3.87
C VAL A 76 8.54 -13.51 -3.45
N LEU A 77 7.73 -12.74 -4.16
CA LEU A 77 6.30 -13.07 -4.27
C LEU A 77 6.15 -13.85 -5.57
N SER A 78 5.70 -15.10 -5.47
CA SER A 78 5.38 -15.94 -6.64
C SER A 78 6.58 -16.36 -7.50
N GLY A 79 7.76 -16.57 -6.91
CA GLY A 79 8.93 -17.13 -7.62
C GLY A 79 9.65 -16.18 -8.59
N ARG A 80 9.23 -14.90 -8.66
CA ARG A 80 9.87 -13.86 -9.47
C ARG A 80 10.46 -12.80 -8.56
N ASP A 81 11.64 -12.28 -8.93
CA ASP A 81 12.20 -11.10 -8.29
C ASP A 81 11.21 -9.94 -8.42
N ALA A 82 10.81 -9.40 -7.27
CA ALA A 82 9.94 -8.24 -7.19
C ALA A 82 10.56 -7.08 -7.97
N SER A 83 9.81 -6.54 -8.93
CA SER A 83 10.27 -5.41 -9.73
C SER A 83 10.57 -4.20 -8.83
N GLU A 84 11.54 -3.39 -9.24
CA GLU A 84 11.84 -2.09 -8.61
C GLU A 84 10.56 -1.26 -8.38
N LEU A 85 9.68 -1.24 -9.37
CA LEU A 85 8.42 -0.51 -9.32
C LEU A 85 7.46 -1.05 -8.26
N ALA A 86 7.42 -2.37 -8.04
CA ALA A 86 6.58 -2.98 -7.01
C ALA A 86 7.09 -2.61 -5.60
N ARG A 87 8.40 -2.62 -5.38
CA ARG A 87 9.00 -2.19 -4.09
C ARG A 87 8.72 -0.72 -3.81
N CYS A 88 8.92 0.15 -4.81
CA CYS A 88 8.57 1.57 -4.70
C CYS A 88 7.09 1.76 -4.35
N GLY A 89 6.19 1.03 -5.03
CA GLY A 89 4.76 1.10 -4.74
C GLY A 89 4.40 0.66 -3.35
N ALA A 90 4.93 -0.46 -2.90
CA ALA A 90 4.71 -0.95 -1.54
C ALA A 90 5.16 0.08 -0.49
N LEU A 91 6.35 0.69 -0.65
CA LEU A 91 6.85 1.74 0.25
C LEU A 91 5.98 3.00 0.23
N GLU A 92 5.64 3.51 -0.96
CA GLU A 92 4.78 4.69 -1.12
C GLU A 92 3.37 4.44 -0.57
N CYS A 93 2.81 3.25 -0.78
CA CYS A 93 1.52 2.85 -0.25
C CYS A 93 1.54 2.76 1.28
N LEU A 94 2.60 2.16 1.85
CA LEU A 94 2.77 2.08 3.30
C LEU A 94 2.87 3.47 3.91
N ALA A 95 3.62 4.39 3.28
CA ALA A 95 3.69 5.79 3.72
C ALA A 95 2.32 6.46 3.71
N THR A 96 1.57 6.31 2.62
CA THR A 96 0.23 6.91 2.49
C THR A 96 -0.75 6.36 3.52
N LEU A 97 -0.71 5.05 3.81
CA LEU A 97 -1.52 4.40 4.85
C LEU A 97 -1.14 4.90 6.25
N CYS A 98 0.16 4.99 6.55
CA CYS A 98 0.64 5.50 7.83
C CYS A 98 0.28 6.98 8.03
N GLN A 99 0.38 7.82 7.00
CA GLN A 99 -0.01 9.24 7.08
C GLN A 99 -1.52 9.41 7.31
N SER A 100 -2.35 8.60 6.67
CA SER A 100 -3.81 8.75 6.75
C SER A 100 -4.45 8.01 7.94
N HIS A 101 -3.89 6.87 8.35
CA HIS A 101 -4.47 5.95 9.34
C HIS A 101 -3.46 5.63 10.48
N GLY A 102 -2.47 6.49 10.72
CA GLY A 102 -1.37 6.25 11.66
C GLY A 102 -1.79 5.93 13.08
N MET A 103 -2.88 6.54 13.58
CA MET A 103 -3.43 6.25 14.91
C MET A 103 -3.89 4.80 15.05
N ILE A 104 -4.47 4.24 13.99
CA ILE A 104 -4.93 2.85 13.94
C ILE A 104 -3.71 1.91 13.79
N LEU A 105 -2.73 2.33 12.99
CA LEU A 105 -1.57 1.52 12.60
C LEU A 105 -0.37 1.62 13.56
N SER A 106 -0.50 2.31 14.69
CA SER A 106 0.59 2.54 15.66
C SER A 106 1.32 1.26 16.05
N ASN A 107 0.59 0.19 16.36
CA ASN A 107 1.14 -1.11 16.73
C ASN A 107 1.93 -1.80 15.62
N THR A 108 1.72 -1.42 14.36
CA THR A 108 2.43 -1.97 13.20
C THR A 108 3.57 -1.07 12.72
N MET A 109 3.71 0.13 13.29
CA MET A 109 4.64 1.15 12.81
C MET A 109 6.10 0.70 12.90
N GLU A 110 6.48 0.01 13.97
CA GLU A 110 7.83 -0.53 14.15
C GLU A 110 8.22 -1.44 12.97
N GLN A 111 7.33 -2.38 12.60
CA GLN A 111 7.56 -3.28 11.48
C GLN A 111 7.61 -2.53 10.13
N SER A 112 6.82 -1.48 9.97
CA SER A 112 6.89 -0.60 8.79
C SER A 112 8.23 0.13 8.69
N VAL A 113 8.76 0.63 9.80
CA VAL A 113 10.07 1.30 9.87
C VAL A 113 11.20 0.33 9.59
N ILE A 114 11.16 -0.87 10.16
CA ILE A 114 12.15 -1.94 9.88
C ILE A 114 12.14 -2.28 8.38
N ALA A 115 10.95 -2.48 7.80
CA ALA A 115 10.79 -2.76 6.38
C ALA A 115 11.37 -1.64 5.51
N ALA A 116 11.08 -0.37 5.81
CA ALA A 116 11.62 0.76 5.06
C ALA A 116 13.14 0.90 5.22
N THR A 117 13.67 0.73 6.42
CA THR A 117 15.11 0.84 6.71
C THR A 117 15.93 -0.16 5.91
N LYS A 118 15.43 -1.40 5.77
CA LYS A 118 16.05 -2.43 4.90
C LYS A 118 16.23 -1.95 3.45
N HIS A 119 15.33 -1.10 2.96
CA HIS A 119 15.35 -0.56 1.59
C HIS A 119 16.06 0.80 1.46
N ALA A 120 16.45 1.44 2.56
CA ALA A 120 17.17 2.71 2.55
C ALA A 120 18.57 2.61 1.93
N SER A 121 19.16 1.41 1.94
CA SER A 121 20.46 1.08 1.33
C SER A 121 20.35 0.23 0.05
N ALA A 122 19.16 0.12 -0.55
CA ALA A 122 18.95 -0.64 -1.79
C ALA A 122 19.84 -0.15 -2.95
N LYS A 123 20.16 -1.03 -3.91
CA LYS A 123 20.99 -0.66 -5.06
C LYS A 123 20.29 0.37 -5.95
N GLU A 124 18.98 0.21 -6.12
CA GLU A 124 18.13 1.05 -6.94
C GLU A 124 17.85 2.40 -6.26
N LEU A 125 18.12 3.50 -6.96
CA LEU A 125 17.93 4.86 -6.41
C LEU A 125 16.46 5.15 -6.08
N SER A 126 15.54 4.73 -6.95
CA SER A 126 14.10 4.96 -6.77
C SER A 126 13.57 4.32 -5.48
N VAL A 127 13.99 3.08 -5.20
CA VAL A 127 13.61 2.30 -4.01
C VAL A 127 14.17 2.97 -2.75
N ARG A 128 15.44 3.37 -2.78
CA ARG A 128 16.04 4.16 -1.68
C ARG A 128 15.27 5.45 -1.42
N CYS A 129 14.95 6.21 -2.45
CA CYS A 129 14.19 7.45 -2.30
C CYS A 129 12.79 7.20 -1.75
N ALA A 130 12.10 6.13 -2.17
CA ALA A 130 10.80 5.77 -1.63
C ALA A 130 10.89 5.40 -0.14
N ALA A 131 11.91 4.63 0.24
CA ALA A 131 12.16 4.25 1.63
C ALA A 131 12.48 5.46 2.52
N LEU A 132 13.37 6.35 2.08
CA LEU A 132 13.71 7.56 2.82
C LEU A 132 12.53 8.51 2.95
N ARG A 133 11.67 8.62 1.92
CA ARG A 133 10.42 9.40 2.02
C ARG A 133 9.43 8.82 3.03
N PHE A 134 9.35 7.49 3.14
CA PHE A 134 8.57 6.85 4.19
C PHE A 134 9.11 7.21 5.58
N LEU A 135 10.43 7.12 5.77
CA LEU A 135 11.07 7.37 7.06
C LEU A 135 11.06 8.85 7.49
N ALA A 136 10.89 9.77 6.54
CA ALA A 136 10.79 11.20 6.78
C ALA A 136 9.34 11.71 6.91
N ALA A 137 8.35 10.83 6.73
CA ALA A 137 6.93 11.15 6.86
C ALA A 137 6.45 11.12 8.31
#